data_AF-A0A1G0V361-F1
#
_entry.id   AF-A0A1G0V361-F1
#
_cell.length_a   1.000
_cell.length_b   1.000
_cell.length_c   1.000
_cell.angle_alpha   90.00
_cell.angle_beta   90.00
_cell.angle_gamma   90.00
#
_symmetry.space_group_name_H-M   'P 1'
#
loop_
_entity.id
_entity.type
_entity.pdbx_description
1 polymer ?
#
loop_
_entity_poly.entity_id
_entity_poly.type
_entity_poly.pdbx_seq_one_letter_code
_entity_poly.pdbx_strand_id
1 'polypeptide(L)'
;MKSNTLLNWFLTITSFLIIDQNIFAQDWERFVNLEGNWKFSIGDDLRWAKNSYNDDEWEEIKVPSSWEEEGFHGYNGYAWYRKHFSLSEGTTYRVVYLFLGKVDDVDQVYINGNLIGSSGSFPPDYQTAYFAFRKYPVPIHFLKKGNDNVIAVRVYDSELSGGIMGDDIGLYVNSNIPVANVNLEGFWKFKTGDNKEWRKSNFNDKSWGNIIVPGFWESQGYNNYNGFGWYRKTFKIPSELKDKKLVLMIGKIDDLDQVYLNGELVGSTGTIKDNPEENKFSQEYAQFRGYYIQDGIIKPNEENVIAVRVYDGWRDGGIYEGPIGLITQERYTKFWRKKKDYKNIFELIFD
;
A
#
# COMPACT_ATOMS: atom_id res chain seq x y z
N MET A 1 42.34 70.88 -1.53
CA MET A 1 41.42 70.89 -2.69
C MET A 1 41.82 69.78 -3.66
N LYS A 2 41.12 68.65 -3.59
CA LYS A 2 40.86 67.69 -4.67
C LYS A 2 39.97 66.58 -4.11
N SER A 3 39.06 66.13 -4.94
CA SER A 3 37.93 65.22 -4.71
C SER A 3 38.31 63.87 -4.12
N ASN A 4 37.36 63.22 -3.43
CA ASN A 4 36.92 61.88 -3.80
C ASN A 4 35.57 61.52 -3.17
N THR A 5 34.63 61.26 -4.06
CA THR A 5 33.36 60.54 -3.88
C THR A 5 33.59 59.09 -3.45
N LEU A 6 32.96 58.64 -2.38
CA LEU A 6 32.68 57.22 -2.09
C LEU A 6 31.33 57.16 -1.33
N LEU A 7 30.22 57.00 -2.05
CA LEU A 7 29.53 55.72 -2.32
C LEU A 7 28.92 55.13 -1.04
N ASN A 8 27.64 55.45 -0.81
CA ASN A 8 26.77 54.82 0.19
C ASN A 8 26.59 53.34 -0.15
N TRP A 9 27.09 52.45 0.71
CA TRP A 9 26.78 51.02 0.65
C TRP A 9 25.48 50.78 1.42
N PHE A 10 24.37 50.62 0.71
CA PHE A 10 23.20 49.92 1.25
C PHE A 10 23.52 48.43 1.26
N LEU A 11 23.88 47.90 2.43
CA LEU A 11 23.89 46.46 2.69
C LEU A 11 22.45 45.97 2.72
N THR A 12 21.96 45.50 1.58
CA THR A 12 20.76 44.66 1.52
C THR A 12 21.17 43.31 2.10
N ILE A 13 20.82 43.05 3.35
CA ILE A 13 20.89 41.71 3.93
C ILE A 13 19.76 40.92 3.27
N THR A 14 20.05 40.30 2.13
CA THR A 14 19.24 39.19 1.63
C THR A 14 19.51 38.01 2.55
N SER A 15 18.72 37.93 3.62
CA SER A 15 18.57 36.72 4.41
C SER A 15 18.06 35.64 3.46
N PHE A 16 18.96 34.78 2.97
CA PHE A 16 18.56 33.49 2.45
C PHE A 16 17.95 32.73 3.63
N LEU A 17 16.62 32.80 3.73
CA LEU A 17 15.83 31.73 4.32
C LEU A 17 16.12 30.49 3.48
N ILE A 18 17.18 29.77 3.86
CA ILE A 18 17.24 28.34 3.59
C ILE A 18 16.06 27.81 4.40
N ILE A 19 14.91 27.71 3.73
CA ILE A 19 13.87 26.82 4.16
C ILE A 19 14.56 25.46 4.13
N ASP A 20 14.98 24.98 5.29
CA ASP A 20 15.32 23.57 5.46
C ASP A 20 14.09 22.82 4.99
N GLN A 21 14.17 22.34 3.75
CA GLN A 21 13.35 21.27 3.25
C GLN A 21 13.65 20.12 4.20
N ASN A 22 12.86 20.02 5.26
CA ASN A 22 12.90 18.91 6.18
C ASN A 22 12.96 17.65 5.33
N ILE A 23 14.10 16.97 5.40
CA ILE A 23 14.38 15.69 4.76
C ILE A 23 13.52 14.66 5.49
N PHE A 24 12.21 14.68 5.23
CA PHE A 24 11.27 13.60 5.55
C PHE A 24 11.02 12.72 4.30
N ALA A 25 11.77 12.93 3.23
CA ALA A 25 11.63 12.22 1.97
C ALA A 25 12.25 10.80 1.93
N GLN A 26 12.65 10.20 3.06
CA GLN A 26 13.36 8.92 3.05
C GLN A 26 12.88 7.90 4.08
N ASP A 27 11.56 7.72 4.19
CA ASP A 27 10.99 6.58 4.92
C ASP A 27 11.10 5.25 4.14
N TRP A 28 11.23 5.34 2.81
CA TRP A 28 11.33 4.20 1.92
C TRP A 28 12.74 4.14 1.30
N GLU A 29 13.44 3.03 1.54
CA GLU A 29 14.77 2.77 0.99
C GLU A 29 14.65 1.75 -0.15
N ARG A 30 15.01 2.16 -1.37
CA ARG A 30 15.07 1.25 -2.52
C ARG A 30 16.25 0.29 -2.34
N PHE A 31 15.96 -1.01 -2.34
CA PHE A 31 17.00 -2.04 -2.24
C PHE A 31 17.11 -2.91 -3.51
N VAL A 32 16.12 -2.85 -4.41
CA VAL A 32 16.22 -3.37 -5.79
C VAL A 32 15.74 -2.27 -6.74
N ASN A 33 16.61 -1.85 -7.66
CA ASN A 33 16.18 -1.06 -8.82
C ASN A 33 15.58 -2.02 -9.87
N LEU A 34 14.37 -1.72 -10.32
CA LEU A 34 13.66 -2.49 -11.32
C LEU A 34 13.50 -1.74 -12.64
N GLU A 35 14.03 -0.52 -12.78
CA GLU A 35 14.06 0.23 -14.04
C GLU A 35 14.93 -0.46 -15.10
N GLY A 36 14.73 -0.10 -16.37
CA GLY A 36 15.43 -0.62 -17.53
C GLY A 36 14.61 -1.63 -18.31
N ASN A 37 15.26 -2.61 -18.95
CA ASN A 37 14.59 -3.54 -19.84
C ASN A 37 13.81 -4.61 -19.06
N TRP A 38 12.57 -4.85 -19.47
CA TRP A 38 11.70 -5.94 -19.03
C TRP A 38 11.38 -6.83 -20.23
N LYS A 39 11.07 -8.10 -19.96
CA LYS A 39 10.43 -8.96 -20.96
C LYS A 39 9.00 -8.50 -21.19
N PHE A 40 8.54 -8.51 -22.43
CA PHE A 40 7.24 -8.00 -22.84
C PHE A 40 6.53 -8.92 -23.84
N SER A 41 5.22 -9.08 -23.68
CA SER A 41 4.39 -9.81 -24.62
C SER A 41 2.97 -9.24 -24.64
N ILE A 42 2.43 -9.04 -25.85
CA ILE A 42 1.02 -8.68 -26.05
C ILE A 42 0.12 -9.91 -25.96
N GLY A 43 -1.13 -9.71 -25.58
CA GLY A 43 -2.11 -10.76 -25.32
C GLY A 43 -2.26 -11.06 -23.82
N ASP A 44 -3.08 -12.06 -23.50
CA ASP A 44 -3.44 -12.36 -22.13
C ASP A 44 -3.42 -13.86 -21.83
N ASP A 45 -2.52 -14.26 -20.94
CA ASP A 45 -2.44 -15.64 -20.46
C ASP A 45 -1.93 -15.67 -19.01
N LEU A 46 -2.81 -16.08 -18.08
CA LEU A 46 -2.47 -16.19 -16.66
C LEU A 46 -1.32 -17.17 -16.36
N ARG A 47 -0.94 -18.05 -17.30
CA ARG A 47 0.26 -18.90 -17.15
C ARG A 47 1.53 -18.05 -17.07
N TRP A 48 1.53 -16.86 -17.66
CA TRP A 48 2.66 -15.93 -17.68
C TRP A 48 3.00 -15.34 -16.31
N ALA A 49 2.07 -15.40 -15.34
CA ALA A 49 2.36 -15.03 -13.95
C ALA A 49 3.33 -16.01 -13.26
N LYS A 50 3.40 -17.28 -13.71
CA LYS A 50 4.12 -18.33 -12.99
C LYS A 50 5.63 -18.10 -13.02
N ASN A 51 6.26 -18.33 -11.87
CA ASN A 51 7.73 -18.34 -11.76
C ASN A 51 8.42 -19.31 -12.73
N SER A 52 7.77 -20.41 -13.09
CA SER A 52 8.34 -21.46 -13.94
C SER A 52 8.09 -21.25 -15.43
N TYR A 53 7.40 -20.19 -15.83
CA TYR A 53 7.14 -19.91 -17.23
C TYR A 53 8.42 -19.40 -17.89
N ASN A 54 8.74 -19.94 -19.07
CA ASN A 54 9.89 -19.53 -19.86
C ASN A 54 9.49 -18.36 -20.78
N ASP A 55 10.11 -17.21 -20.57
CA ASP A 55 9.94 -15.96 -21.31
C ASP A 55 11.15 -15.61 -22.22
N ASP A 56 12.00 -16.58 -22.56
CA ASP A 56 13.17 -16.40 -23.44
C ASP A 56 12.77 -15.78 -24.79
N GLU A 57 11.63 -16.21 -25.34
CA GLU A 57 11.07 -15.77 -26.62
C GLU A 57 10.32 -14.44 -26.53
N TRP A 58 10.20 -13.83 -25.35
CA TRP A 58 9.54 -12.53 -25.21
C TRP A 58 10.43 -11.39 -25.71
N GLU A 59 9.77 -10.39 -26.27
CA GLU A 59 10.38 -9.12 -26.66
C GLU A 59 10.91 -8.38 -25.42
N GLU A 60 11.73 -7.36 -25.64
CA GLU A 60 12.17 -6.46 -24.56
C GLU A 60 11.48 -5.10 -24.70
N ILE A 61 11.14 -4.51 -23.56
CA ILE A 61 10.57 -3.16 -23.48
C ILE A 61 11.26 -2.38 -22.36
N LYS A 62 11.46 -1.08 -22.54
CA LYS A 62 11.97 -0.23 -21.47
C LYS A 62 10.87 0.12 -20.46
N VAL A 63 11.22 0.09 -19.19
CA VAL A 63 10.36 0.52 -18.07
C VAL A 63 11.16 1.49 -17.17
N PRO A 64 10.66 2.69 -16.89
CA PRO A 64 9.40 3.25 -17.38
C PRO A 64 9.47 3.66 -18.86
N SER A 65 8.37 3.44 -19.58
CA SER A 65 8.09 3.94 -20.94
C SER A 65 6.64 3.59 -21.30
N SER A 66 6.02 4.34 -22.22
CA SER A 66 4.81 3.84 -22.87
C SER A 66 5.18 2.78 -23.89
N TRP A 67 4.33 1.79 -24.14
CA TRP A 67 4.66 0.78 -25.15
C TRP A 67 4.61 1.35 -26.57
N GLU A 68 3.92 2.47 -26.82
CA GLU A 68 3.96 3.15 -28.12
C GLU A 68 5.32 3.76 -28.39
N GLU A 69 6.01 4.30 -27.39
CA GLU A 69 7.36 4.85 -27.53
C GLU A 69 8.40 3.74 -27.79
N GLU A 70 8.07 2.49 -27.43
CA GLU A 70 8.91 1.31 -27.61
C GLU A 70 8.51 0.47 -28.84
N GLY A 71 7.64 0.99 -29.71
CA GLY A 71 7.35 0.43 -31.04
C GLY A 71 5.98 -0.25 -31.21
N PHE A 72 5.16 -0.32 -30.15
CA PHE A 72 3.81 -0.90 -30.19
C PHE A 72 2.75 0.18 -30.51
N HIS A 73 2.94 0.90 -31.61
CA HIS A 73 2.11 2.06 -31.95
C HIS A 73 0.62 1.72 -32.13
N GLY A 74 -0.23 2.37 -31.35
CA GLY A 74 -1.70 2.26 -31.44
C GLY A 74 -2.24 0.90 -30.98
N TYR A 75 -1.45 0.15 -30.21
CA TYR A 75 -1.90 -1.10 -29.62
C TYR A 75 -2.70 -0.83 -28.35
N ASN A 76 -3.98 -1.25 -28.36
CA ASN A 76 -4.82 -1.27 -27.17
C ASN A 76 -5.19 -2.73 -26.85
N GLY A 77 -5.15 -3.10 -25.59
CA GLY A 77 -5.49 -4.45 -25.15
C GLY A 77 -4.64 -4.91 -23.98
N TYR A 78 -4.45 -6.22 -23.91
CA TYR A 78 -3.67 -6.84 -22.85
C TYR A 78 -2.20 -6.89 -23.21
N ALA A 79 -1.35 -6.57 -22.25
CA ALA A 79 0.07 -6.83 -22.34
C ALA A 79 0.62 -7.32 -21.01
N TRP A 80 1.72 -8.04 -21.05
CA TRP A 80 2.40 -8.54 -19.88
C TRP A 80 3.86 -8.14 -19.87
N TYR A 81 4.32 -7.77 -18.68
CA TYR A 81 5.71 -7.47 -18.38
C TYR A 81 6.26 -8.53 -17.45
N ARG A 82 7.52 -8.93 -17.63
CA ARG A 82 8.25 -9.80 -16.72
C ARG A 82 9.64 -9.27 -16.41
N LYS A 83 10.01 -9.29 -15.13
CA LYS A 83 11.34 -8.89 -14.64
C LYS A 83 11.89 -9.90 -13.67
N HIS A 84 13.02 -10.47 -14.04
CA HIS A 84 13.83 -11.31 -13.18
C HIS A 84 14.73 -10.45 -12.29
N PHE A 85 14.85 -10.82 -11.02
CA PHE A 85 15.74 -10.18 -10.06
C PHE A 85 16.22 -11.18 -9.00
N SER A 86 17.41 -10.96 -8.47
CA SER A 86 18.00 -11.80 -7.44
C SER A 86 18.09 -11.06 -6.10
N LEU A 87 17.88 -11.81 -5.01
CA LEU A 87 18.05 -11.31 -3.65
C LEU A 87 19.23 -12.04 -3.00
N SER A 88 20.14 -11.31 -2.35
CA SER A 88 21.28 -11.91 -1.65
C SER A 88 20.82 -12.77 -0.46
N GLU A 89 21.56 -13.81 -0.07
CA GLU A 89 21.17 -14.64 1.09
C GLU A 89 21.13 -13.85 2.40
N GLY A 90 22.06 -12.89 2.56
CA GLY A 90 22.16 -12.01 3.73
C GLY A 90 21.07 -10.93 3.81
N THR A 91 20.18 -10.89 2.83
CA THR A 91 19.04 -9.99 2.80
C THR A 91 18.15 -10.17 4.04
N THR A 92 18.06 -9.13 4.86
CA THR A 92 17.08 -9.05 5.95
C THR A 92 16.12 -7.91 5.67
N TYR A 93 14.92 -8.23 5.18
CA TYR A 93 13.85 -7.25 5.05
C TYR A 93 12.73 -7.52 6.03
N ARG A 94 12.12 -6.44 6.50
CA ARG A 94 11.09 -6.43 7.55
C ARG A 94 9.71 -6.14 6.98
N VAL A 95 9.62 -5.12 6.14
CA VAL A 95 8.43 -4.68 5.42
C VAL A 95 8.89 -4.33 4.02
N VAL A 96 8.38 -5.03 3.00
CA VAL A 96 8.77 -4.86 1.60
C VAL A 96 7.57 -4.38 0.80
N TYR A 97 7.77 -3.37 -0.04
CA TYR A 97 6.76 -2.89 -0.98
C TYR A 97 7.36 -2.82 -2.39
N LEU A 98 6.54 -3.10 -3.39
CA LEU A 98 6.83 -2.82 -4.79
C LEU A 98 6.25 -1.46 -5.14
N PHE A 99 7.09 -0.57 -5.66
CA PHE A 99 6.67 0.68 -6.28
C PHE A 99 6.78 0.48 -7.79
N LEU A 100 5.68 0.64 -8.51
CA LEU A 100 5.59 0.39 -9.96
C LEU A 100 5.25 1.66 -10.74
N GLY A 101 5.27 2.84 -10.11
CA GLY A 101 4.90 4.09 -10.76
C GLY A 101 3.42 4.14 -11.09
N LYS A 102 3.08 4.60 -12.29
CA LYS A 102 1.74 4.56 -12.87
C LYS A 102 1.70 3.48 -13.95
N VAL A 103 0.57 2.80 -14.06
CA VAL A 103 0.29 1.85 -15.11
C VAL A 103 -0.95 2.34 -15.84
N ASP A 104 -0.96 2.31 -17.16
CA ASP A 104 -2.14 2.69 -17.93
C ASP A 104 -2.74 1.42 -18.57
N ASP A 105 -4.01 1.06 -18.32
CA ASP A 105 -4.99 1.64 -17.39
C ASP A 105 -5.12 0.82 -16.08
N VAL A 106 -5.07 -0.50 -16.24
CA VAL A 106 -5.43 -1.51 -15.25
C VAL A 106 -4.28 -2.47 -15.09
N ASP A 107 -3.99 -2.88 -13.85
CA ASP A 107 -2.92 -3.81 -13.57
C ASP A 107 -3.26 -4.91 -12.55
N GLN A 108 -2.57 -6.04 -12.70
CA GLN A 108 -2.42 -7.09 -11.71
C GLN A 108 -0.94 -7.45 -11.61
N VAL A 109 -0.40 -7.46 -10.39
CA VAL A 109 1.02 -7.72 -10.16
C VAL A 109 1.23 -9.00 -9.38
N TYR A 110 2.14 -9.83 -9.88
CA TYR A 110 2.48 -11.12 -9.30
C TYR A 110 3.96 -11.17 -8.92
N ILE A 111 4.25 -11.79 -7.77
CA ILE A 111 5.60 -12.18 -7.37
C ILE A 111 5.66 -13.71 -7.34
N ASN A 112 6.52 -14.27 -8.18
CA ASN A 112 6.72 -15.72 -8.29
C ASN A 112 5.42 -16.51 -8.50
N GLY A 113 4.44 -15.95 -9.22
CA GLY A 113 3.12 -16.53 -9.46
C GLY A 113 2.04 -16.22 -8.42
N ASN A 114 2.35 -15.47 -7.37
CA ASN A 114 1.38 -15.07 -6.35
C ASN A 114 0.96 -13.62 -6.58
N LEU A 115 -0.35 -13.37 -6.69
CA LEU A 115 -0.92 -12.03 -6.84
C LEU A 115 -0.67 -11.20 -5.56
N ILE A 116 -0.05 -10.03 -5.71
CA ILE A 116 0.27 -9.12 -4.59
C ILE A 116 -0.48 -7.79 -4.65
N GLY A 117 -0.99 -7.41 -5.82
CA GLY A 117 -1.49 -6.08 -6.09
C GLY A 117 -2.36 -6.04 -7.34
N SER A 118 -3.27 -5.08 -7.39
CA SER A 118 -4.10 -4.79 -8.55
C SER A 118 -4.65 -3.37 -8.43
N SER A 119 -4.80 -2.70 -9.56
CA SER A 119 -5.52 -1.42 -9.66
C SER A 119 -6.35 -1.38 -10.92
N GLY A 120 -7.54 -0.77 -10.83
CA GLY A 120 -8.59 -0.79 -11.84
C GLY A 120 -9.34 -2.13 -11.87
N SER A 121 -10.17 -2.31 -12.89
CA SER A 121 -10.83 -3.59 -13.17
C SER A 121 -10.73 -3.93 -14.66
N PHE A 122 -10.43 -5.20 -14.94
CA PHE A 122 -10.32 -5.72 -16.31
C PHE A 122 -11.71 -5.89 -16.94
N PRO A 123 -11.82 -5.90 -18.28
CA PRO A 123 -13.04 -6.29 -18.99
C PRO A 123 -13.63 -7.63 -18.50
N PRO A 124 -14.97 -7.80 -18.54
CA PRO A 124 -15.96 -6.88 -19.13
C PRO A 124 -16.31 -5.68 -18.24
N ASP A 125 -16.03 -5.73 -16.94
CA ASP A 125 -16.35 -4.67 -15.99
C ASP A 125 -15.23 -3.63 -15.92
N TYR A 126 -14.77 -3.14 -17.07
CA TYR A 126 -13.57 -2.30 -17.16
C TYR A 126 -13.72 -0.99 -16.38
N GLN A 127 -12.71 -0.66 -15.57
CA GLN A 127 -12.55 0.64 -14.93
C GLN A 127 -11.07 1.00 -14.84
N THR A 128 -10.72 2.18 -15.37
CA THR A 128 -9.36 2.69 -15.32
C THR A 128 -8.90 3.02 -13.90
N ALA A 129 -7.60 2.86 -13.66
CA ALA A 129 -6.88 3.42 -12.53
C ALA A 129 -5.62 4.19 -12.97
N TYR A 130 -5.59 4.73 -14.19
CA TYR A 130 -4.39 5.29 -14.83
C TYR A 130 -3.62 6.31 -13.97
N PHE A 131 -4.32 7.16 -13.21
CA PHE A 131 -3.69 8.15 -12.33
C PHE A 131 -3.13 7.58 -11.02
N ALA A 132 -3.52 6.38 -10.61
CA ALA A 132 -3.13 5.80 -9.33
C ALA A 132 -1.63 5.54 -9.27
N PHE A 133 -0.99 5.76 -8.12
CA PHE A 133 0.38 5.31 -7.94
C PHE A 133 0.39 3.89 -7.39
N ARG A 134 1.13 2.98 -8.02
CA ARG A 134 1.13 1.56 -7.71
C ARG A 134 2.14 1.28 -6.63
N LYS A 135 1.62 0.99 -5.43
CA LYS A 135 2.39 0.66 -4.25
C LYS A 135 1.78 -0.55 -3.57
N TYR A 136 2.39 -1.71 -3.75
CA TYR A 136 1.84 -2.99 -3.28
C TYR A 136 2.72 -3.62 -2.20
N PRO A 137 2.16 -4.08 -1.07
CA PRO A 137 2.92 -4.85 -0.11
C PRO A 137 3.39 -6.15 -0.76
N VAL A 138 4.63 -6.55 -0.47
CA VAL A 138 5.19 -7.81 -0.94
C VAL A 138 5.34 -8.73 0.26
N PRO A 139 4.48 -9.75 0.40
CA PRO A 139 4.66 -10.76 1.43
C PRO A 139 6.03 -11.43 1.29
N ILE A 140 6.85 -11.31 2.32
CA ILE A 140 8.25 -11.77 2.27
C ILE A 140 8.39 -13.28 2.00
N HIS A 141 7.36 -14.08 2.27
CA HIS A 141 7.35 -15.51 1.99
C HIS A 141 7.11 -15.84 0.51
N PHE A 142 6.72 -14.86 -0.32
CA PHE A 142 6.71 -15.00 -1.77
C PHE A 142 8.10 -14.78 -2.38
N LEU A 143 9.02 -14.12 -1.66
CA LEU A 143 10.38 -13.88 -2.11
C LEU A 143 11.30 -15.07 -1.79
N LYS A 144 12.15 -15.43 -2.74
CA LYS A 144 13.14 -16.50 -2.64
C LYS A 144 14.53 -15.89 -2.51
N LYS A 145 15.14 -16.02 -1.34
CA LYS A 145 16.53 -15.56 -1.12
C LYS A 145 17.53 -16.49 -1.80
N GLY A 146 18.65 -15.93 -2.26
CA GLY A 146 19.72 -16.68 -2.94
C GLY A 146 19.32 -17.30 -4.27
N ASN A 147 18.12 -16.98 -4.76
CA ASN A 147 17.52 -17.55 -5.96
C ASN A 147 16.92 -16.44 -6.81
N ASP A 148 16.64 -16.79 -8.06
CA ASP A 148 15.92 -15.93 -8.98
C ASP A 148 14.45 -15.75 -8.53
N ASN A 149 13.97 -14.53 -8.69
CA ASN A 149 12.58 -14.12 -8.46
C ASN A 149 12.06 -13.45 -9.72
N VAL A 150 10.77 -13.62 -9.98
CA VAL A 150 10.08 -12.95 -11.07
C VAL A 150 8.98 -12.04 -10.57
N ILE A 151 8.94 -10.83 -11.12
CA ILE A 151 7.77 -9.95 -11.11
C ILE A 151 7.09 -10.15 -12.45
N ALA A 152 5.79 -10.41 -12.43
CA ALA A 152 4.95 -10.38 -13.63
C ALA A 152 3.85 -9.33 -13.44
N VAL A 153 3.68 -8.45 -14.43
CA VAL A 153 2.64 -7.41 -14.43
C VAL A 153 1.74 -7.66 -15.62
N ARG A 154 0.47 -7.96 -15.35
CA ARG A 154 -0.58 -8.01 -16.34
C ARG A 154 -1.18 -6.63 -16.46
N VAL A 155 -1.21 -6.07 -17.66
CA VAL A 155 -1.74 -4.74 -17.95
C VAL A 155 -2.87 -4.86 -18.96
N TYR A 156 -3.91 -4.05 -18.80
CA TYR A 156 -4.89 -3.80 -19.83
C TYR A 156 -5.02 -2.29 -20.03
N ASP A 157 -4.87 -1.87 -21.28
CA ASP A 157 -5.08 -0.52 -21.74
C ASP A 157 -6.24 -0.52 -22.72
N SER A 158 -7.16 0.44 -22.57
CA SER A 158 -8.35 0.50 -23.41
C SER A 158 -8.19 1.40 -24.63
N GLU A 159 -7.40 2.46 -24.51
CA GLU A 159 -7.20 3.48 -25.52
C GLU A 159 -5.94 4.31 -25.27
N LEU A 160 -5.48 5.01 -26.31
CA LEU A 160 -4.34 5.91 -26.28
C LEU A 160 -3.00 5.19 -26.07
N SER A 161 -2.35 5.41 -24.93
CA SER A 161 -1.00 4.95 -24.67
C SER A 161 -0.94 4.11 -23.41
N GLY A 162 -0.57 2.85 -23.57
CA GLY A 162 -0.45 1.94 -22.44
C GLY A 162 0.97 1.82 -21.89
N GLY A 163 1.06 1.17 -20.74
CA GLY A 163 2.32 0.68 -20.19
C GLY A 163 2.65 1.16 -18.79
N ILE A 164 3.89 0.94 -18.37
CA ILE A 164 4.37 1.25 -17.01
C ILE A 164 5.22 2.52 -17.08
N MET A 165 4.75 3.58 -16.44
CA MET A 165 5.28 4.93 -16.49
C MET A 165 5.70 5.46 -15.11
N GLY A 166 6.50 6.52 -15.11
CA GLY A 166 6.95 7.20 -13.89
C GLY A 166 8.23 6.61 -13.31
N ASP A 167 8.92 7.40 -12.50
CA ASP A 167 10.25 7.06 -12.00
C ASP A 167 10.20 6.24 -10.71
N ASP A 168 11.37 5.79 -10.24
CA ASP A 168 11.57 5.13 -8.95
C ASP A 168 10.88 3.75 -8.85
N ILE A 169 10.90 3.01 -9.96
CA ILE A 169 10.36 1.64 -10.02
C ILE A 169 11.34 0.70 -9.31
N GLY A 170 10.86 0.00 -8.28
CA GLY A 170 11.74 -0.77 -7.41
C GLY A 170 11.07 -1.50 -6.25
N LEU A 171 11.86 -2.32 -5.57
CA LEU A 171 11.49 -2.85 -4.27
C LEU A 171 12.08 -1.97 -3.17
N TYR A 172 11.22 -1.63 -2.21
CA TYR A 172 11.52 -0.72 -1.13
C TYR A 172 11.30 -1.39 0.22
N VAL A 173 12.11 -1.01 1.20
CA VAL A 173 11.88 -1.31 2.61
C VAL A 173 11.57 -0.05 3.39
N ASN A 174 10.79 -0.22 4.46
CA ASN A 174 10.53 0.84 5.43
C ASN A 174 10.84 0.33 6.84
N SER A 175 11.90 0.89 7.43
CA SER A 175 12.35 0.56 8.80
C SER A 175 11.57 1.33 9.88
N ASN A 176 10.82 2.36 9.48
CA ASN A 176 10.00 3.21 10.34
C ASN A 176 8.57 2.68 10.52
N ILE A 177 8.38 1.40 10.19
CA ILE A 177 7.14 0.65 10.33
C ILE A 177 7.36 -0.61 11.19
N PRO A 178 6.46 -0.91 12.15
CA PRO A 178 6.52 -2.13 12.93
C PRO A 178 6.17 -3.37 12.09
N VAL A 179 6.95 -4.44 12.23
CA VAL A 179 6.65 -5.73 11.58
C VAL A 179 5.59 -6.48 12.37
N ALA A 180 4.51 -6.89 11.71
CA ALA A 180 3.49 -7.74 12.30
C ALA A 180 4.04 -9.15 12.62
N ASN A 181 3.55 -9.76 13.70
CA ASN A 181 3.67 -11.20 13.93
C ASN A 181 2.80 -11.99 12.96
N VAL A 182 1.59 -11.49 12.65
CA VAL A 182 0.68 -12.05 11.64
C VAL A 182 0.41 -10.98 10.60
N ASN A 183 0.87 -11.17 9.36
CA ASN A 183 0.53 -10.27 8.26
C ASN A 183 -0.91 -10.51 7.82
N LEU A 184 -1.71 -9.44 7.75
CA LEU A 184 -3.10 -9.47 7.31
C LEU A 184 -3.35 -8.62 6.05
N GLU A 185 -2.29 -8.09 5.42
CA GLU A 185 -2.35 -7.44 4.10
C GLU A 185 -2.77 -8.42 2.99
N GLY A 186 -3.14 -7.88 1.83
CA GLY A 186 -3.64 -8.62 0.66
C GLY A 186 -5.16 -8.59 0.58
N PHE A 187 -5.78 -9.68 0.13
CA PHE A 187 -7.22 -9.72 -0.14
C PHE A 187 -8.10 -9.71 1.12
N TRP A 188 -9.07 -8.80 1.14
CA TRP A 188 -10.16 -8.70 2.11
C TRP A 188 -11.49 -8.78 1.36
N LYS A 189 -12.54 -9.23 2.05
CA LYS A 189 -13.91 -9.06 1.56
C LYS A 189 -14.30 -7.60 1.69
N PHE A 190 -14.99 -7.06 0.69
CA PHE A 190 -15.41 -5.66 0.66
C PHE A 190 -16.83 -5.47 0.15
N LYS A 191 -17.54 -4.52 0.75
CA LYS A 191 -18.89 -4.12 0.34
C LYS A 191 -19.14 -2.66 0.69
N THR A 192 -19.71 -1.93 -0.27
CA THR A 192 -20.19 -0.55 -0.08
C THR A 192 -21.56 -0.52 0.61
N GLY A 193 -21.88 0.62 1.22
CA GLY A 193 -23.05 0.82 2.06
C GLY A 193 -22.79 0.50 3.52
N ASP A 194 -23.82 0.66 4.36
CA ASP A 194 -23.67 0.53 5.80
C ASP A 194 -24.72 -0.40 6.42
N ASN A 195 -24.26 -1.47 7.04
CA ASN A 195 -25.12 -2.36 7.80
C ASN A 195 -24.37 -2.93 9.01
N LYS A 196 -24.81 -2.53 10.20
CA LYS A 196 -24.19 -2.91 11.47
C LYS A 196 -24.18 -4.42 11.74
N GLU A 197 -25.01 -5.20 11.04
CA GLU A 197 -24.99 -6.67 11.13
C GLU A 197 -23.72 -7.28 10.53
N TRP A 198 -23.06 -6.55 9.61
CA TRP A 198 -21.83 -7.00 8.96
C TRP A 198 -20.62 -7.07 9.91
N ARG A 199 -20.73 -6.58 11.16
CA ARG A 199 -19.71 -6.80 12.20
C ARG A 199 -19.71 -8.21 12.76
N LYS A 200 -20.83 -8.93 12.69
CA LYS A 200 -21.03 -10.21 13.40
C LYS A 200 -20.04 -11.26 12.90
N SER A 201 -19.45 -12.02 13.83
CA SER A 201 -18.48 -13.09 13.50
C SER A 201 -19.06 -14.15 12.59
N ASN A 202 -20.35 -14.47 12.73
CA ASN A 202 -21.05 -15.48 11.94
C ASN A 202 -21.74 -14.95 10.66
N PHE A 203 -21.54 -13.67 10.31
CA PHE A 203 -22.09 -13.12 9.08
C PHE A 203 -21.49 -13.80 7.84
N ASN A 204 -22.35 -14.16 6.88
CA ASN A 204 -21.94 -14.80 5.63
C ASN A 204 -21.62 -13.74 4.56
N ASP A 205 -20.33 -13.49 4.34
CA ASP A 205 -19.79 -12.54 3.37
C ASP A 205 -19.37 -13.17 2.04
N LYS A 206 -19.78 -14.42 1.75
CA LYS A 206 -19.41 -15.11 0.50
C LYS A 206 -19.81 -14.36 -0.77
N SER A 207 -20.89 -13.59 -0.71
CA SER A 207 -21.37 -12.77 -1.84
C SER A 207 -20.64 -11.43 -1.98
N TRP A 208 -19.72 -11.09 -1.08
CA TRP A 208 -18.95 -9.85 -1.16
C TRP A 208 -17.81 -9.98 -2.17
N GLY A 209 -17.53 -8.86 -2.82
CA GLY A 209 -16.35 -8.69 -3.66
C GLY A 209 -15.07 -8.78 -2.83
N ASN A 210 -13.94 -8.82 -3.51
CA ASN A 210 -12.62 -8.75 -2.86
C ASN A 210 -11.99 -7.40 -3.16
N ILE A 211 -11.22 -6.89 -2.20
CA ILE A 211 -10.37 -5.71 -2.34
C ILE A 211 -9.00 -6.02 -1.75
N ILE A 212 -7.94 -5.38 -2.25
CA ILE A 212 -6.59 -5.47 -1.70
C ILE A 212 -6.41 -4.37 -0.65
N VAL A 213 -5.88 -4.77 0.50
CA VAL A 213 -5.56 -3.90 1.63
C VAL A 213 -4.06 -4.04 1.93
N PRO A 214 -3.28 -2.95 1.96
CA PRO A 214 -3.72 -1.58 1.81
C PRO A 214 -3.98 -1.16 0.35
N GLY A 215 -4.86 -0.18 0.18
CA GLY A 215 -5.17 0.48 -1.08
C GLY A 215 -6.43 1.34 -0.95
N PHE A 216 -6.52 2.39 -1.77
CA PHE A 216 -7.77 3.14 -1.94
C PHE A 216 -8.78 2.27 -2.69
N TRP A 217 -10.08 2.42 -2.42
CA TRP A 217 -11.09 1.65 -3.15
C TRP A 217 -11.34 2.22 -4.56
N GLU A 218 -11.09 3.51 -4.79
CA GLU A 218 -11.21 4.17 -6.09
C GLU A 218 -10.28 3.51 -7.09
N SER A 219 -9.02 3.34 -6.71
CA SER A 219 -8.02 2.67 -7.55
C SER A 219 -8.28 1.17 -7.73
N GLN A 220 -9.36 0.62 -7.17
CA GLN A 220 -9.73 -0.79 -7.24
C GLN A 220 -11.15 -1.00 -7.81
N GLY A 221 -11.67 -0.01 -8.54
CA GLY A 221 -12.95 -0.10 -9.26
C GLY A 221 -14.16 0.46 -8.50
N TYR A 222 -13.94 1.31 -7.49
CA TYR A 222 -14.99 2.06 -6.80
C TYR A 222 -14.80 3.56 -7.04
N ASN A 223 -14.66 3.96 -8.31
CA ASN A 223 -14.35 5.32 -8.71
C ASN A 223 -15.39 6.34 -8.20
N ASN A 224 -14.91 7.45 -7.61
CA ASN A 224 -15.72 8.55 -7.07
C ASN A 224 -16.72 8.13 -5.98
N TYR A 225 -16.48 7.02 -5.28
CA TYR A 225 -17.37 6.54 -4.24
C TYR A 225 -17.03 7.17 -2.88
N ASN A 226 -17.83 8.15 -2.45
CA ASN A 226 -17.82 8.63 -1.06
C ASN A 226 -18.95 7.93 -0.28
N GLY A 227 -18.67 7.55 0.96
CA GLY A 227 -19.65 7.00 1.88
C GLY A 227 -19.11 5.85 2.73
N PHE A 228 -19.95 4.86 2.97
CA PHE A 228 -19.61 3.74 3.84
C PHE A 228 -19.02 2.56 3.07
N GLY A 229 -17.88 2.07 3.54
CA GLY A 229 -17.25 0.84 3.08
C GLY A 229 -17.05 -0.13 4.24
N TRP A 230 -17.36 -1.40 4.03
CA TRP A 230 -17.07 -2.44 5.01
C TRP A 230 -16.05 -3.44 4.48
N TYR A 231 -15.08 -3.77 5.33
CA TYR A 231 -14.07 -4.77 5.08
C TYR A 231 -14.26 -5.96 6.01
N ARG A 232 -14.02 -7.18 5.53
CA ARG A 232 -13.96 -8.38 6.37
C ARG A 232 -12.77 -9.27 6.02
N LYS A 233 -12.13 -9.81 7.05
CA LYS A 233 -10.98 -10.73 6.92
C LYS A 233 -11.05 -11.82 7.96
N THR A 234 -10.87 -13.05 7.53
CA THR A 234 -10.69 -14.19 8.42
C THR A 234 -9.22 -14.52 8.58
N PHE A 235 -8.84 -15.01 9.77
CA PHE A 235 -7.48 -15.45 10.05
C PHE A 235 -7.45 -16.43 11.24
N LYS A 236 -6.34 -17.18 11.35
CA LYS A 236 -6.05 -18.03 12.49
C LYS A 236 -4.89 -17.47 13.30
N ILE A 237 -4.90 -17.71 14.60
CA ILE A 237 -3.81 -17.32 15.50
C ILE A 237 -2.76 -18.44 15.51
N PRO A 238 -1.48 -18.12 15.20
CA PRO A 238 -0.38 -19.04 15.42
C PRO A 238 -0.26 -19.46 16.89
N SER A 239 0.12 -20.72 17.14
CA SER A 239 0.20 -21.31 18.48
C SER A 239 1.04 -20.50 19.47
N GLU A 240 2.11 -19.88 19.00
CA GLU A 240 3.06 -19.09 19.76
C GLU A 240 2.49 -17.74 20.25
N LEU A 241 1.33 -17.32 19.73
CA LEU A 241 0.67 -16.06 20.10
C LEU A 241 -0.55 -16.25 21.00
N LYS A 242 -0.98 -17.49 21.29
CA LYS A 242 -2.26 -17.77 21.98
C LYS A 242 -2.39 -17.11 23.35
N ASP A 243 -1.29 -17.02 24.09
CA ASP A 243 -1.24 -16.44 25.44
C ASP A 243 -0.60 -15.04 25.45
N LYS A 244 -0.45 -14.40 24.28
CA LYS A 244 0.17 -13.09 24.15
C LYS A 244 -0.89 -12.01 24.06
N LYS A 245 -0.65 -10.89 24.73
CA LYS A 245 -1.41 -9.65 24.48
C LYS A 245 -1.05 -9.12 23.11
N LEU A 246 -2.07 -8.82 22.31
CA LEU A 246 -1.89 -8.41 20.91
C LEU A 246 -2.47 -7.01 20.67
N VAL A 247 -1.90 -6.35 19.68
CA VAL A 247 -2.38 -5.10 19.09
C VAL A 247 -2.71 -5.40 17.62
N LEU A 248 -3.90 -4.98 17.19
CA LEU A 248 -4.30 -4.98 15.78
C LEU A 248 -3.85 -3.67 15.14
N MET A 249 -2.90 -3.77 14.22
CA MET A 249 -2.52 -2.67 13.34
C MET A 249 -3.43 -2.71 12.11
N ILE A 250 -4.09 -1.60 11.82
CA ILE A 250 -5.00 -1.46 10.67
C ILE A 250 -4.59 -0.29 9.77
N GLY A 251 -3.32 0.12 9.85
CA GLY A 251 -2.78 1.10 8.91
C GLY A 251 -3.37 2.50 9.07
N LYS A 252 -3.39 3.25 7.97
CA LYS A 252 -4.14 4.49 7.81
C LYS A 252 -5.42 4.19 7.05
N ILE A 253 -6.50 4.81 7.49
CA ILE A 253 -7.85 4.66 6.93
C ILE A 253 -8.38 6.05 6.67
N ASP A 254 -8.85 6.28 5.45
CA ASP A 254 -9.49 7.51 5.03
C ASP A 254 -11.03 7.33 5.06
N ASP A 255 -11.80 8.01 5.91
CA ASP A 255 -11.42 8.97 6.96
C ASP A 255 -11.62 8.39 8.36
N LEU A 256 -12.85 7.94 8.64
CA LEU A 256 -13.29 7.50 9.96
C LEU A 256 -13.44 5.97 9.98
N ASP A 257 -13.26 5.36 11.14
CA ASP A 257 -13.44 3.91 11.25
C ASP A 257 -13.98 3.43 12.60
N GLN A 258 -14.58 2.24 12.54
CA GLN A 258 -14.84 1.38 13.69
C GLN A 258 -14.35 -0.03 13.34
N VAL A 259 -13.45 -0.58 14.15
CA VAL A 259 -12.88 -1.92 13.96
C VAL A 259 -13.47 -2.88 14.97
N TYR A 260 -13.96 -4.01 14.47
CA TYR A 260 -14.52 -5.09 15.25
C TYR A 260 -13.68 -6.36 15.09
N LEU A 261 -13.51 -7.09 16.18
CA LEU A 261 -12.94 -8.43 16.18
C LEU A 261 -13.96 -9.40 16.79
N ASN A 262 -14.32 -10.42 16.01
CA ASN A 262 -15.33 -11.41 16.37
C ASN A 262 -16.71 -10.83 16.74
N GLY A 263 -17.02 -9.62 16.27
CA GLY A 263 -18.25 -8.88 16.58
C GLY A 263 -18.10 -7.82 17.66
N GLU A 264 -17.03 -7.85 18.45
CA GLU A 264 -16.76 -6.90 19.52
C GLU A 264 -15.95 -5.71 19.01
N LEU A 265 -16.31 -4.48 19.40
CA LEU A 265 -15.58 -3.27 19.02
C LEU A 265 -14.23 -3.23 19.74
N VAL A 266 -13.13 -3.21 18.98
CA VAL A 266 -11.76 -3.14 19.52
C VAL A 266 -11.16 -1.74 19.44
N GLY A 267 -11.65 -0.89 18.54
CA GLY A 267 -11.19 0.47 18.40
C GLY A 267 -11.93 1.27 17.34
N SER A 268 -11.67 2.57 17.32
CA SER A 268 -12.22 3.51 16.35
C SER A 268 -11.35 4.76 16.29
N THR A 269 -11.27 5.40 15.12
CA THR A 269 -10.77 6.77 14.98
C THR A 269 -11.91 7.67 14.45
N GLY A 270 -12.05 8.83 15.10
CA GLY A 270 -13.17 9.75 14.89
C GLY A 270 -14.50 9.24 15.42
N THR A 271 -15.61 9.83 14.96
CA THR A 271 -16.97 9.48 15.40
C THR A 271 -17.88 9.29 14.21
N ILE A 272 -18.29 8.04 13.96
CA ILE A 272 -19.25 7.70 12.91
C ILE A 272 -20.69 7.88 13.44
N LYS A 273 -21.46 8.73 12.74
CA LYS A 273 -22.89 8.94 12.88
C LYS A 273 -23.66 8.05 11.90
N ASP A 274 -24.92 7.75 12.24
CA ASP A 274 -25.80 6.96 11.38
C ASP A 274 -26.26 7.76 10.16
N ASN A 275 -26.40 9.09 10.31
CA ASN A 275 -26.60 10.00 9.20
C ASN A 275 -25.22 10.38 8.59
N PRO A 276 -24.93 10.02 7.32
CA PRO A 276 -23.68 10.37 6.65
C PRO A 276 -23.34 11.87 6.71
N GLU A 277 -24.34 12.74 6.55
CA GLU A 277 -24.15 14.20 6.47
C GLU A 277 -23.70 14.83 7.81
N GLU A 278 -23.86 14.10 8.91
CA GLU A 278 -23.45 14.55 10.24
C GLU A 278 -22.00 14.15 10.60
N ASN A 279 -21.36 13.32 9.77
CA ASN A 279 -19.98 12.92 9.97
C ASN A 279 -19.05 14.11 9.76
N LYS A 280 -18.15 14.31 10.73
CA LYS A 280 -17.11 15.33 10.68
C LYS A 280 -15.76 14.64 10.75
N PHE A 281 -14.87 15.05 9.87
CA PHE A 281 -13.54 14.51 9.67
C PHE A 281 -12.59 15.64 9.29
N SER A 282 -11.30 15.45 9.53
CA SER A 282 -10.28 16.48 9.36
C SER A 282 -8.90 15.92 9.04
N GLN A 283 -8.28 15.20 9.97
CA GLN A 283 -6.92 14.65 9.86
C GLN A 283 -6.88 13.17 10.26
N GLU A 284 -8.05 12.58 10.48
CA GLU A 284 -8.25 11.17 10.80
C GLU A 284 -7.68 10.27 9.69
N TYR A 285 -7.79 10.66 8.42
CA TYR A 285 -7.17 9.96 7.29
C TYR A 285 -5.68 9.68 7.51
N ALA A 286 -4.93 10.64 8.03
CA ALA A 286 -3.48 10.53 8.20
C ALA A 286 -3.05 9.69 9.42
N GLN A 287 -3.98 9.36 10.33
CA GLN A 287 -3.64 8.69 11.57
C GLN A 287 -3.31 7.20 11.36
N PHE A 288 -2.12 6.78 11.79
CA PHE A 288 -1.82 5.35 11.90
C PHE A 288 -2.56 4.71 13.08
N ARG A 289 -3.22 3.58 12.85
CA ARG A 289 -4.11 2.92 13.81
C ARG A 289 -3.51 1.62 14.32
N GLY A 290 -3.39 1.55 15.64
CA GLY A 290 -3.07 0.33 16.39
C GLY A 290 -3.98 0.20 17.61
N TYR A 291 -4.88 -0.78 17.57
CA TYR A 291 -5.88 -1.01 18.62
C TYR A 291 -5.48 -2.19 19.51
N TYR A 292 -5.40 -1.93 20.81
CA TYR A 292 -5.11 -2.97 21.80
C TYR A 292 -6.31 -3.90 21.93
N ILE A 293 -6.07 -5.19 21.76
CA ILE A 293 -7.14 -6.18 21.79
C ILE A 293 -7.37 -6.60 23.24
N GLN A 294 -8.61 -6.53 23.71
CA GLN A 294 -8.96 -6.97 25.07
C GLN A 294 -8.89 -8.50 25.19
N ASP A 295 -8.62 -8.96 26.42
CA ASP A 295 -8.54 -10.39 26.73
C ASP A 295 -9.87 -11.09 26.43
N GLY A 296 -9.81 -12.30 25.87
CA GLY A 296 -10.98 -13.14 25.58
C GLY A 296 -11.70 -12.84 24.26
N ILE A 297 -11.38 -11.75 23.55
CA ILE A 297 -11.97 -11.48 22.22
C ILE A 297 -11.40 -12.43 21.16
N ILE A 298 -10.08 -12.67 21.21
CA ILE A 298 -9.42 -13.61 20.31
C ILE A 298 -9.78 -15.05 20.69
N LYS A 299 -10.09 -15.85 19.67
CA LYS A 299 -10.34 -17.28 19.77
C LYS A 299 -9.11 -18.04 19.28
N PRO A 300 -8.22 -18.52 20.17
CA PRO A 300 -6.89 -19.01 19.79
C PRO A 300 -6.88 -20.30 18.94
N ASN A 301 -7.94 -21.11 19.03
CA ASN A 301 -8.05 -22.39 18.34
C ASN A 301 -9.09 -22.39 17.20
N GLU A 302 -9.70 -21.23 16.95
CA GLU A 302 -10.74 -21.06 15.94
C GLU A 302 -10.30 -20.04 14.88
N GLU A 303 -11.08 -19.96 13.81
CA GLU A 303 -10.99 -18.84 12.90
C GLU A 303 -11.56 -17.57 13.58
N ASN A 304 -10.83 -16.47 13.41
CA ASN A 304 -11.22 -15.16 13.91
C ASN A 304 -11.61 -14.27 12.74
N VAL A 305 -12.49 -13.31 12.97
CA VAL A 305 -12.99 -12.40 11.94
C VAL A 305 -12.77 -10.96 12.37
N ILE A 306 -12.06 -10.19 11.54
CA ILE A 306 -12.05 -8.73 11.61
C ILE A 306 -13.14 -8.20 10.69
N ALA A 307 -13.89 -7.22 11.18
CA ALA A 307 -14.76 -6.38 10.36
C ALA A 307 -14.39 -4.91 10.59
N VAL A 308 -14.24 -4.13 9.52
CA VAL A 308 -13.92 -2.70 9.60
C VAL A 308 -15.04 -1.94 8.92
N ARG A 309 -15.69 -1.04 9.64
CA ARG A 309 -16.64 -0.06 9.11
C ARG A 309 -15.86 1.21 8.86
N VAL A 310 -15.79 1.65 7.61
CA VAL A 310 -15.12 2.88 7.18
C VAL A 310 -16.15 3.87 6.68
N TYR A 311 -15.99 5.13 7.05
CA TYR A 311 -16.67 6.24 6.40
C TYR A 311 -15.63 7.16 5.79
N ASP A 312 -15.73 7.35 4.48
CA ASP A 312 -15.04 8.39 3.74
C ASP A 312 -16.08 9.42 3.30
N GLY A 313 -15.78 10.69 3.53
CA GLY A 313 -16.64 11.78 3.13
C GLY A 313 -16.15 12.52 1.88
N TRP A 314 -14.91 12.32 1.45
CA TRP A 314 -14.35 13.10 0.36
C TRP A 314 -13.12 12.48 -0.33
N ARG A 315 -13.23 12.34 -1.65
CA ARG A 315 -12.17 11.94 -2.61
C ARG A 315 -11.89 10.45 -2.62
N ASP A 316 -10.85 10.05 -1.89
CA ASP A 316 -10.28 8.71 -1.96
C ASP A 316 -10.45 8.06 -0.60
N GLY A 317 -11.07 6.89 -0.56
CA GLY A 317 -11.39 6.22 0.69
C GLY A 317 -10.74 4.86 0.86
N GLY A 318 -10.72 4.39 2.10
CA GLY A 318 -10.36 3.01 2.43
C GLY A 318 -9.11 2.85 3.28
N ILE A 319 -8.69 1.60 3.47
CA ILE A 319 -7.52 1.24 4.28
C ILE A 319 -6.28 1.39 3.38
N TYR A 320 -5.79 2.61 3.19
CA TYR A 320 -4.92 2.94 2.06
C TYR A 320 -3.42 2.78 2.32
N GLU A 321 -2.99 2.67 3.57
CA GLU A 321 -1.56 2.51 3.90
C GLU A 321 -1.37 1.54 5.06
N GLY A 322 -0.45 0.59 4.91
CA GLY A 322 -0.12 -0.38 5.95
C GLY A 322 0.86 0.11 7.01
N PRO A 323 1.29 -0.78 7.90
CA PRO A 323 1.07 -2.23 7.89
C PRO A 323 -0.31 -2.63 8.45
N ILE A 324 -0.80 -3.77 7.99
CA ILE A 324 -2.03 -4.40 8.48
C ILE A 324 -1.69 -5.78 9.07
N GLY A 325 -1.98 -5.99 10.35
CA GLY A 325 -1.60 -7.23 11.00
C GLY A 325 -1.67 -7.22 12.53
N LEU A 326 -1.39 -8.38 13.12
CA LEU A 326 -1.28 -8.53 14.56
C LEU A 326 0.17 -8.44 15.01
N ILE A 327 0.42 -7.71 16.08
CA ILE A 327 1.72 -7.63 16.72
C ILE A 327 1.56 -7.81 18.24
N THR A 328 2.52 -8.45 18.91
CA THR A 328 2.48 -8.50 20.37
C THR A 328 2.56 -7.08 20.95
N GLN A 329 1.77 -6.81 22.00
CA GLN A 329 1.77 -5.54 22.71
C GLN A 329 3.19 -5.10 23.12
N GLU A 330 4.01 -6.03 23.61
CA GLU A 330 5.41 -5.76 23.97
C GLU A 330 6.22 -5.18 22.79
N ARG A 331 6.20 -5.85 21.64
CA ARG A 331 6.90 -5.38 20.42
C ARG A 331 6.35 -4.04 19.93
N TYR A 332 5.03 -3.85 19.98
CA TYR A 332 4.39 -2.60 19.58
C TYR A 332 4.85 -1.42 20.44
N THR A 333 4.75 -1.57 21.77
CA THR A 333 5.20 -0.54 22.72
C THR A 333 6.69 -0.26 22.60
N LYS A 334 7.53 -1.29 22.45
CA LYS A 334 8.98 -1.14 22.25
C LYS A 334 9.30 -0.34 20.99
N PHE A 335 8.61 -0.61 19.89
CA PHE A 335 8.80 0.10 18.62
C PHE A 335 8.50 1.60 18.76
N TRP A 336 7.33 1.95 19.30
CA TRP A 336 6.93 3.36 19.43
C TRP A 336 7.73 4.14 20.45
N ARG A 337 8.16 3.49 21.55
CA ARG A 337 9.09 4.12 22.51
C ARG A 337 10.40 4.48 21.83
N LYS A 338 11.00 3.53 21.10
CA LYS A 338 12.23 3.78 20.33
C LYS A 338 12.03 4.98 19.39
N LYS A 339 10.96 5.00 18.59
CA LYS A 339 10.71 6.10 17.64
C LYS A 339 10.61 7.47 18.32
N LYS A 340 9.96 7.55 19.49
CA LYS A 340 9.88 8.77 20.30
C LYS A 340 11.25 9.20 20.83
N ASP A 341 12.04 8.27 21.36
CA ASP A 341 13.38 8.57 21.88
C ASP A 341 14.31 9.12 20.78
N TYR A 342 14.26 8.55 19.56
CA TYR A 342 14.99 9.10 18.42
C TYR A 342 14.54 10.52 18.09
N LYS A 343 13.23 10.79 18.02
CA LYS A 343 12.71 12.14 17.73
C LYS A 343 13.20 13.17 18.75
N ASN A 344 13.15 12.84 20.04
CA ASN A 344 13.63 13.71 21.10
C ASN A 344 15.13 14.01 21.00
N ILE A 345 15.97 13.03 20.61
CA ILE A 345 17.42 13.24 20.43
C ILE A 345 17.68 14.19 19.26
N PHE A 346 16.96 14.06 18.15
CA PHE A 346 17.09 14.97 17.02
C PHE A 346 16.69 16.40 17.41
N GLU A 347 15.57 16.59 18.10
CA GLU A 347 15.16 17.91 18.60
C GLU A 347 16.25 18.53 19.50
N LEU A 348 16.90 17.74 20.38
CA LEU A 348 17.98 18.21 21.26
C LEU A 348 19.31 18.57 20.55
N ILE A 349 19.55 18.09 19.33
CA ILE A 349 20.81 18.33 18.58
C ILE A 349 20.68 19.53 17.64
N PHE A 350 19.46 19.82 17.19
CA PHE A 350 19.19 20.83 16.17
C PHE A 350 18.44 22.07 16.71
N ASP A 351 18.13 22.10 18.01
CA ASP A 351 17.86 23.32 18.80
C ASP A 351 19.14 23.82 19.48
#